data_AF-A0A6B3F819-F1
#
_entry.id   AF-A0A6B3F819-F1
#
_cell.length_a   1.000
_cell.length_b   1.000
_cell.length_c   1.000
_cell.angle_alpha   90.00
_cell.angle_beta   90.00
_cell.angle_gamma   90.00
#
_symmetry.space_group_name_H-M   'P 1'
#
loop_
_entity.id
_entity.type
_entity.pdbx_description
1 polymer ?
#
loop_
_entity_poly.entity_id
_entity_poly.type
_entity_poly.pdbx_seq_one_letter_code
_entity_poly.pdbx_strand_id
1 'polypeptide(L)'
;GCGRPVCGPEASYVTDCHASLSMEANVDEGDDITFKAGNGRQCGYKKACPTFNNFDLTYTFFQASPELIELMTASPVFYDYSGRPIGFDSCSVPCRAGFALEFWADVLGEDVCDDEAAEGAWIYGVMPWVTNGMIGNLELAGEAVNFELTGATRGGGKWGV
;
A
#
# COMPACT_ATOMS: atom_id res chain seq x y z
N GLY A 1 0.96 11.26 -11.76
CA GLY A 1 0.06 11.17 -12.94
C GLY A 1 -1.39 11.34 -12.53
N CYS A 2 -2.34 10.87 -13.36
CA CYS A 2 -3.78 10.77 -13.03
C CYS A 2 -4.18 9.37 -12.49
N GLY A 3 -3.20 8.60 -11.99
CA GLY A 3 -3.41 7.24 -11.49
C GLY A 3 -3.85 6.25 -12.56
N ARG A 4 -3.47 6.46 -13.83
CA ARG A 4 -3.72 5.50 -14.91
C ARG A 4 -2.60 4.47 -14.91
N PRO A 5 -2.91 3.16 -14.95
CA PRO A 5 -1.87 2.13 -15.02
C PRO A 5 -1.05 2.28 -16.30
N VAL A 6 0.26 2.04 -16.16
CA VAL A 6 1.14 1.85 -17.32
C VAL A 6 0.93 0.41 -17.76
N CYS A 7 0.67 0.19 -19.04
CA CYS A 7 0.51 -1.15 -19.60
C CYS A 7 1.83 -1.59 -20.24
N GLY A 8 2.27 -2.81 -19.94
CA GLY A 8 3.47 -3.41 -20.53
C GLY A 8 3.98 -4.59 -19.69
N PRO A 9 4.84 -5.44 -20.27
CA PRO A 9 5.40 -6.59 -19.56
C PRO A 9 6.28 -6.20 -18.36
N GLU A 10 6.86 -5.00 -18.38
CA GLU A 10 7.69 -4.45 -17.30
C GLU A 10 6.89 -3.58 -16.32
N ALA A 11 5.58 -3.46 -16.50
CA ALA A 11 4.72 -2.59 -15.69
C ALA A 11 4.02 -3.31 -14.52
N SER A 12 4.32 -4.59 -14.32
CA SER A 12 3.75 -5.43 -13.26
C SER A 12 4.80 -6.38 -12.70
N TYR A 13 4.70 -6.67 -11.41
CA TYR A 13 5.51 -7.67 -10.73
C TYR A 13 4.59 -8.51 -9.84
N VAL A 14 4.77 -9.83 -9.87
CA VAL A 14 3.96 -10.79 -9.08
C VAL A 14 4.90 -11.58 -8.19
N THR A 15 4.56 -11.70 -6.91
CA THR A 15 5.37 -12.45 -5.95
C THR A 15 4.52 -13.11 -4.88
N ASP A 16 4.89 -14.35 -4.55
CA ASP A 16 4.32 -15.11 -3.44
C ASP A 16 5.16 -14.95 -2.16
N CYS A 17 6.42 -14.52 -2.29
CA CYS A 17 7.40 -14.42 -1.21
C CYS A 17 7.35 -13.05 -0.52
N HIS A 18 6.32 -12.84 0.29
CA HIS A 18 6.16 -11.66 1.14
C HIS A 18 5.98 -12.06 2.61
N ALA A 19 6.27 -11.12 3.52
CA ALA A 19 6.15 -11.35 4.96
C ALA A 19 4.78 -10.91 5.47
N SER A 20 4.39 -9.67 5.15
CA SER A 20 3.15 -9.09 5.63
C SER A 20 2.75 -7.84 4.84
N LEU A 21 1.44 -7.56 4.83
CA LEU A 21 0.86 -6.30 4.39
C LEU A 21 0.02 -5.74 5.55
N SER A 22 0.43 -4.60 6.10
CA SER A 22 -0.31 -3.85 7.11
C SER A 22 -1.01 -2.66 6.47
N MET A 23 -2.26 -2.42 6.88
CA MET A 23 -3.10 -1.35 6.40
C MET A 23 -3.72 -0.60 7.57
N GLU A 24 -3.35 0.66 7.75
CA GLU A 24 -3.89 1.52 8.80
C GLU A 24 -4.83 2.58 8.20
N ALA A 25 -6.06 2.65 8.70
CA ALA A 25 -7.05 3.62 8.21
C ALA A 25 -6.77 5.00 8.79
N ASN A 26 -6.45 5.96 7.93
CA ASN A 26 -6.33 7.36 8.29
C ASN A 26 -7.70 8.03 8.21
N VAL A 27 -8.27 8.36 9.36
CA VAL A 27 -9.60 8.97 9.50
C VAL A 27 -9.47 10.30 10.21
N ASP A 28 -10.02 11.36 9.60
CA ASP A 28 -10.21 12.65 10.26
C ASP A 28 -11.53 12.59 11.03
N GLU A 29 -11.46 12.64 12.37
CA GLU A 29 -12.66 12.59 13.22
C GLU A 29 -13.49 13.89 13.16
N GLY A 30 -12.90 14.98 12.69
CA GLY A 30 -13.49 16.31 12.63
C GLY A 30 -13.71 16.94 14.01
N ASP A 31 -14.04 18.25 14.02
CA ASP A 31 -14.24 19.01 15.25
C ASP A 31 -15.71 19.05 15.68
N ASP A 32 -15.98 18.60 16.90
CA ASP A 32 -17.29 18.72 17.54
C ASP A 32 -17.65 20.19 17.81
N ILE A 33 -18.84 20.61 17.37
CA ILE A 33 -19.32 21.96 17.60
C ILE A 33 -20.15 22.00 18.88
N THR A 34 -19.65 22.74 19.88
CA THR A 34 -20.37 22.96 21.14
C THR A 34 -20.79 24.43 21.28
N PHE A 35 -22.09 24.67 21.40
CA PHE A 35 -22.63 26.00 21.68
C PHE A 35 -22.78 26.18 23.20
N LYS A 36 -22.14 27.19 23.79
CA LYS A 36 -22.27 27.53 25.21
C LYS A 36 -23.04 28.85 25.37
N ALA A 37 -23.97 28.90 26.33
CA ALA A 37 -24.59 30.15 26.77
C ALA A 37 -23.59 31.02 27.53
N GLY A 38 -23.92 32.31 27.69
CA GLY A 38 -23.12 33.25 28.49
C GLY A 38 -22.96 32.87 29.97
N ASN A 39 -23.78 31.94 30.49
CA ASN A 39 -23.61 31.35 31.82
C ASN A 39 -22.78 30.04 31.81
N GLY A 40 -22.14 29.71 30.69
CA GLY A 40 -21.29 28.52 30.53
C GLY A 40 -22.05 27.22 30.26
N ARG A 41 -23.39 27.21 30.34
CA ARG A 41 -24.21 26.02 30.07
C ARG A 41 -24.17 25.66 28.58
N GLN A 42 -24.04 24.38 28.27
CA GLN A 42 -24.13 23.88 26.90
C GLN A 42 -25.58 24.03 26.37
N CYS A 43 -25.73 24.77 25.28
CA CYS A 43 -26.99 25.02 24.58
C CYS A 43 -27.20 24.08 23.39
N GLY A 44 -26.11 23.54 22.84
CA GLY A 44 -26.18 22.65 21.69
C GLY A 44 -24.88 21.90 21.51
N TYR A 45 -24.99 20.70 20.98
CA TYR A 45 -23.88 19.83 20.61
C TYR A 45 -24.15 19.29 19.22
N LYS A 46 -23.16 19.39 18.34
CA LYS A 46 -23.17 18.71 17.05
C LYS A 46 -21.87 17.94 16.94
N LYS A 47 -21.99 16.61 16.96
CA LYS A 47 -20.87 15.72 16.72
C LYS A 47 -20.40 15.83 15.26
N ALA A 48 -19.10 15.84 15.03
CA ALA A 48 -18.53 15.78 13.69
C ALA A 48 -18.75 14.40 13.05
N CYS A 49 -18.82 14.38 11.72
CA CYS A 49 -18.82 13.13 10.96
C CYS A 49 -17.38 12.80 10.58
N PRO A 50 -16.88 11.59 10.90
CA PRO A 50 -15.53 11.21 10.50
C PRO A 50 -15.43 11.14 8.97
N THR A 51 -14.29 11.58 8.44
CA THR A 51 -13.96 11.53 7.01
C THR A 51 -12.78 10.59 6.81
N PHE A 52 -12.95 9.59 5.96
CA PHE A 52 -11.85 8.71 5.56
C PHE A 52 -10.92 9.45 4.60
N ASN A 53 -9.63 9.51 4.92
CA ASN A 53 -8.63 10.17 4.11
C ASN A 53 -7.94 9.18 3.17
N ASN A 54 -7.31 8.15 3.75
CA ASN A 54 -6.56 7.12 3.04
C ASN A 54 -6.26 5.92 3.95
N PHE A 55 -5.68 4.87 3.37
CA PHE A 55 -4.90 3.88 4.09
C PHE A 55 -3.41 4.21 4.02
N ASP A 56 -2.76 4.23 5.17
CA ASP A 56 -1.32 4.11 5.32
C ASP A 56 -0.94 2.63 5.22
N LEU A 57 0.03 2.30 4.38
CA LEU A 57 0.44 0.94 4.04
C LEU A 57 1.85 0.70 4.53
N THR A 58 2.07 -0.46 5.14
CA THR A 58 3.40 -1.01 5.40
C THR A 58 3.47 -2.41 4.81
N TYR A 59 4.33 -2.60 3.81
CA TYR A 59 4.53 -3.88 3.14
C TYR A 59 5.93 -4.41 3.44
N THR A 60 6.01 -5.62 3.99
CA THR A 60 7.27 -6.27 4.31
C THR A 60 7.48 -7.49 3.41
N PHE A 61 8.65 -7.58 2.78
CA PHE A 61 8.97 -8.65 1.83
C PHE A 61 10.43 -9.12 1.93
N PHE A 62 10.67 -10.35 1.50
CA PHE A 62 11.97 -11.03 1.64
C PHE A 62 12.85 -10.95 0.39
N GLN A 63 12.29 -10.47 -0.72
CA GLN A 63 12.98 -10.47 -2.02
C GLN A 63 13.69 -9.14 -2.27
N ALA A 64 15.03 -9.19 -2.34
CA ALA A 64 15.86 -8.08 -2.81
C ALA A 64 15.80 -7.95 -4.34
N SER A 65 14.62 -7.69 -4.92
CA SER A 65 14.48 -7.39 -6.36
C SER A 65 14.53 -5.87 -6.57
N PRO A 66 15.58 -5.33 -7.22
CA PRO A 66 15.63 -3.92 -7.57
C PRO A 66 14.46 -3.47 -8.45
N GLU A 67 13.92 -4.36 -9.31
CA GLU A 67 12.79 -4.08 -10.19
C GLU A 67 11.49 -3.87 -9.39
N LEU A 68 11.24 -4.71 -8.37
CA LEU A 68 10.12 -4.52 -7.45
C LEU A 68 10.25 -3.19 -6.70
N ILE A 69 11.46 -2.85 -6.25
CA ILE A 69 11.72 -1.58 -5.56
C ILE A 69 11.51 -0.40 -6.51
N GLU A 70 11.98 -0.49 -7.76
CA GLU A 70 11.75 0.51 -8.81
C GLU A 70 10.26 0.72 -9.05
N LEU A 71 9.48 -0.35 -9.15
CA LEU A 71 8.04 -0.24 -9.39
C LEU A 71 7.32 0.48 -8.24
N MET A 72 7.68 0.16 -6.99
CA MET A 72 7.00 0.70 -5.81
C MET A 72 7.44 2.12 -5.43
N THR A 73 8.71 2.45 -5.67
CA THR A 73 9.30 3.74 -5.29
C THR A 73 9.45 4.69 -6.47
N ALA A 74 9.43 4.19 -7.70
CA ALA A 74 9.84 4.90 -8.93
C ALA A 74 11.22 5.54 -8.85
N SER A 75 12.08 5.04 -7.96
CA SER A 75 13.47 5.45 -7.87
C SER A 75 14.33 4.80 -8.95
N PRO A 76 15.35 5.50 -9.47
CA PRO A 76 16.31 4.90 -10.38
C PRO A 76 17.01 3.68 -9.78
N VAL A 77 17.16 2.63 -10.59
CA VAL A 77 17.98 1.45 -10.24
C VAL A 77 19.39 1.57 -10.80
N PHE A 78 20.35 0.98 -10.08
CA PHE A 78 21.74 0.87 -10.52
C PHE A 78 21.93 -0.42 -11.29
N TYR A 79 22.67 -0.36 -12.39
CA TYR A 79 22.94 -1.51 -13.26
C TYR A 79 24.40 -1.96 -13.13
N ASP A 80 24.61 -3.27 -13.22
CA ASP A 80 25.94 -3.85 -13.37
C ASP A 80 26.49 -3.67 -14.79
N TYR A 81 27.73 -4.11 -15.00
CA TYR A 81 28.40 -4.06 -16.31
C TYR A 81 27.65 -4.83 -17.41
N SER A 82 26.83 -5.82 -17.05
CA SER A 82 26.00 -6.61 -17.97
C SER A 82 24.59 -6.05 -18.19
N GLY A 83 24.27 -4.90 -17.59
CA GLY A 83 22.96 -4.26 -17.68
C GLY A 83 21.89 -4.92 -16.80
N ARG A 84 22.27 -5.69 -15.78
CA ARG A 84 21.32 -6.23 -14.79
C ARG A 84 21.19 -5.27 -13.62
N PRO A 85 19.98 -5.02 -13.10
CA PRO A 85 19.82 -4.13 -11.97
C PRO A 85 20.36 -4.81 -10.70
N ILE A 86 21.14 -4.06 -9.92
CA ILE A 86 21.88 -4.54 -8.73
C ILE A 86 21.66 -3.66 -7.50
N GLY A 87 20.90 -2.57 -7.62
CA GLY A 87 20.65 -1.65 -6.51
C GLY A 87 19.58 -0.62 -6.85
N PHE A 88 19.24 0.19 -5.86
CA PHE A 88 18.21 1.23 -5.97
C PHE A 88 18.67 2.52 -5.30
N ASP A 89 18.16 3.65 -5.76
CA ASP A 89 18.34 4.95 -5.12
C ASP A 89 17.22 5.21 -4.09
N SER A 90 17.56 5.55 -2.86
CA SER A 90 16.59 5.94 -1.82
C SER A 90 16.44 7.45 -1.66
N CYS A 91 17.29 8.26 -2.31
CA CYS A 91 17.30 9.71 -2.17
C CYS A 91 16.31 10.42 -3.12
N SER A 92 15.96 9.78 -4.24
CA SER A 92 15.24 10.43 -5.35
C SER A 92 13.78 10.02 -5.49
N VAL A 93 13.07 9.78 -4.37
CA VAL A 93 11.67 9.33 -4.39
C VAL A 93 10.74 10.42 -4.96
N PRO A 94 10.11 10.19 -6.13
CA PRO A 94 9.31 11.21 -6.81
C PRO A 94 7.88 11.30 -6.26
N CYS A 95 7.44 12.49 -5.85
CA CYS A 95 6.10 12.74 -5.30
C CYS A 95 4.91 12.51 -6.27
N ARG A 96 5.17 12.24 -7.56
CA ARG A 96 4.12 12.10 -8.60
C ARG A 96 4.04 10.69 -9.20
N ALA A 97 4.84 9.76 -8.71
CA ALA A 97 4.76 8.36 -9.06
C ALA A 97 3.87 7.60 -8.07
N GLY A 98 3.50 6.38 -8.45
CA GLY A 98 2.70 5.49 -7.64
C GLY A 98 2.44 4.19 -8.37
N PHE A 99 2.08 3.17 -7.61
CA PHE A 99 1.80 1.83 -8.09
C PHE A 99 0.43 1.38 -7.61
N ALA A 100 -0.08 0.29 -8.18
CA ALA A 100 -1.24 -0.40 -7.64
C ALA A 100 -0.75 -1.65 -6.92
N LEU A 101 -1.35 -1.95 -5.77
CA LEU A 101 -1.10 -3.17 -5.02
C LEU A 101 -2.32 -4.06 -5.08
N GLU A 102 -2.16 -5.26 -5.61
CA GLU A 102 -3.18 -6.29 -5.72
C GLU A 102 -2.80 -7.45 -4.81
N PHE A 103 -3.75 -7.98 -4.05
CA PHE A 103 -3.49 -9.05 -3.09
C PHE A 103 -4.63 -10.06 -3.01
N TRP A 104 -4.25 -11.29 -2.66
CA TRP A 104 -5.13 -12.41 -2.36
C TRP A 104 -4.81 -12.92 -0.96
N ALA A 105 -5.83 -13.18 -0.15
CA ALA A 105 -5.67 -13.73 1.20
C ALA A 105 -6.68 -14.85 1.44
N ASP A 106 -6.22 -15.99 1.94
CA ASP A 106 -7.07 -17.13 2.26
C ASP A 106 -8.05 -16.81 3.40
N VAL A 107 -9.29 -17.25 3.24
CA VAL A 107 -10.31 -17.17 4.29
C VAL A 107 -10.25 -18.43 5.13
N LEU A 108 -9.75 -18.31 6.36
CA LEU A 108 -9.78 -19.40 7.33
C LEU A 108 -11.16 -19.47 7.99
N GLY A 109 -11.85 -20.61 7.87
CA GLY A 109 -13.03 -20.91 8.71
C GLY A 109 -14.29 -21.42 7.99
N GLU A 110 -14.32 -21.46 6.67
CA GLU A 110 -15.32 -22.26 5.95
C GLU A 110 -14.71 -23.60 5.54
N ASP A 111 -15.47 -24.69 5.69
CA ASP A 111 -15.09 -26.00 5.13
C ASP A 111 -15.30 -25.90 3.61
N VAL A 112 -14.36 -25.22 2.94
CA VAL A 112 -14.44 -24.96 1.50
C VAL A 112 -14.39 -26.23 0.67
N CYS A 113 -14.08 -27.37 1.28
CA CYS A 113 -14.02 -28.68 0.66
C CYS A 113 -15.36 -29.47 0.73
N ASP A 114 -16.48 -28.84 1.12
CA ASP A 114 -17.81 -29.48 1.00
C ASP A 114 -18.15 -29.84 -0.48
N ASP A 115 -17.52 -29.15 -1.43
CA ASP A 115 -17.52 -29.48 -2.85
C ASP A 115 -16.10 -29.91 -3.27
N GLU A 116 -15.93 -31.12 -3.82
CA GLU A 116 -14.63 -31.61 -4.29
C GLU A 116 -14.07 -30.81 -5.49
N ALA A 117 -14.88 -29.96 -6.12
CA ALA A 117 -14.44 -29.04 -7.17
C ALA A 117 -14.04 -27.65 -6.66
N ALA A 118 -14.15 -27.37 -5.36
CA ALA A 118 -13.82 -26.07 -4.81
C ALA A 118 -12.30 -25.86 -4.71
N GLU A 119 -11.84 -24.70 -5.18
CA GLU A 119 -10.42 -24.31 -5.19
C GLU A 119 -9.99 -23.55 -3.91
N GLY A 120 -10.89 -23.45 -2.92
CA GLY A 120 -10.71 -22.64 -1.71
C GLY A 120 -11.48 -21.31 -1.74
N ALA A 121 -11.40 -20.57 -0.64
CA ALA A 121 -12.03 -19.26 -0.50
C ALA A 121 -10.94 -18.22 -0.23
N TRP A 122 -10.91 -17.18 -1.05
CA TRP A 122 -9.95 -16.09 -0.93
C TRP A 122 -10.65 -14.73 -0.96
N ILE A 123 -10.10 -13.79 -0.22
CA ILE A 123 -10.40 -12.37 -0.34
C ILE A 123 -9.45 -11.77 -1.37
N TYR A 124 -10.03 -11.07 -2.32
CA TYR A 124 -9.31 -10.29 -3.32
C TYR A 124 -9.41 -8.80 -3.01
N GLY A 125 -8.28 -8.09 -3.06
CA GLY A 125 -8.21 -6.66 -2.82
C GLY A 125 -7.28 -5.93 -3.78
N VAL A 126 -7.66 -4.70 -4.15
CA VAL A 126 -6.84 -3.80 -4.98
C VAL A 126 -6.75 -2.44 -4.32
N MET A 127 -5.52 -1.94 -4.18
CA MET A 127 -5.20 -0.56 -3.84
C MET A 127 -4.73 0.12 -5.12
N PRO A 128 -5.61 0.82 -5.85
CA PRO A 128 -5.36 1.22 -7.24
C PRO A 128 -4.33 2.35 -7.38
N TRP A 129 -3.99 3.03 -6.29
CA TRP A 129 -3.05 4.14 -6.33
C TRP A 129 -2.37 4.36 -4.98
N VAL A 130 -1.27 3.64 -4.75
CA VAL A 130 -0.34 3.88 -3.65
C VAL A 130 0.69 4.91 -4.11
N THR A 131 0.92 5.93 -3.30
CA THR A 131 1.87 7.01 -3.58
C THR A 131 2.85 7.20 -2.44
N ASN A 132 3.97 7.85 -2.73
CA ASN A 132 5.06 8.09 -1.78
C ASN A 132 5.58 6.79 -1.15
N GLY A 133 5.71 5.74 -1.97
CA GLY A 133 6.37 4.51 -1.58
C GLY A 133 7.82 4.81 -1.20
N MET A 134 8.19 4.53 0.05
CA MET A 134 9.54 4.71 0.57
C MET A 134 10.01 3.41 1.20
N ILE A 135 11.23 2.98 0.88
CA ILE A 135 11.86 1.89 1.61
C ILE A 135 12.22 2.42 3.00
N GLY A 136 11.55 1.87 4.01
CA GLY A 136 11.79 2.11 5.43
C GLY A 136 12.95 1.24 5.92
N ASN A 137 12.72 0.48 6.99
CA ASN A 137 13.77 -0.31 7.61
C ASN A 137 14.28 -1.42 6.65
N LEU A 138 15.60 -1.48 6.49
CA LEU A 138 16.31 -2.56 5.83
C LEU A 138 17.04 -3.37 6.88
N GLU A 139 16.66 -4.63 7.04
CA GLU A 139 17.36 -5.57 7.91
C GLU A 139 18.08 -6.62 7.05
N LEU A 140 19.41 -6.61 7.11
CA LEU A 140 20.28 -7.61 6.49
C LEU A 140 20.63 -8.65 7.55
N ALA A 141 19.83 -9.71 7.67
CA ALA A 141 20.19 -10.87 8.50
C ALA A 141 20.99 -11.89 7.67
N GLY A 142 21.77 -12.74 8.34
CA GLY A 142 22.63 -13.73 7.67
C GLY A 142 21.88 -14.79 6.85
N GLU A 143 20.56 -14.91 7.03
CA GLU A 143 19.72 -15.92 6.37
C GLU A 143 18.60 -15.31 5.50
N ALA A 144 18.24 -14.04 5.70
CA ALA A 144 17.23 -13.34 4.91
C ALA A 144 17.42 -11.82 4.95
N VAL A 145 17.05 -11.15 3.86
CA VAL A 145 16.96 -9.69 3.79
C VAL A 145 15.50 -9.30 3.91
N ASN A 146 15.16 -8.47 4.91
CA ASN A 146 13.82 -7.93 5.09
C ASN A 146 13.80 -6.48 4.60
N PHE A 147 12.89 -6.19 3.67
CA PHE A 147 12.58 -4.84 3.24
C PHE A 147 11.22 -4.43 3.75
N GLU A 148 11.13 -3.22 4.30
CA GLU A 148 9.88 -2.58 4.65
C GLU A 148 9.61 -1.43 3.66
N LEU A 149 8.44 -1.41 3.03
CA LEU A 149 7.97 -0.29 2.22
C LEU A 149 6.81 0.38 2.95
N THR A 150 6.87 1.71 3.10
CA THR A 150 5.75 2.52 3.57
C THR A 150 5.18 3.39 2.46
N GLY A 151 3.86 3.60 2.44
CA GLY A 151 3.21 4.46 1.46
C GLY A 151 1.75 4.74 1.80
N ALA A 152 1.10 5.64 1.06
CA ALA A 152 -0.30 5.99 1.32
C ALA A 152 -1.14 5.86 0.06
N THR A 153 -2.34 5.29 0.21
CA THR A 153 -3.32 5.22 -0.87
C THR A 153 -3.87 6.60 -1.21
N ARG A 154 -4.25 6.81 -2.47
CA ARG A 154 -4.75 8.08 -2.97
C ARG A 154 -6.06 7.89 -3.74
N GLY A 155 -7.07 8.67 -3.37
CA GLY A 155 -8.34 8.71 -4.10
C GLY A 155 -8.20 9.26 -5.54
N GLY A 156 -9.10 8.82 -6.42
CA GLY A 156 -9.20 9.33 -7.80
C GLY A 156 -8.28 8.66 -8.81
N GLY A 157 -7.80 7.45 -8.53
CA GLY A 157 -7.06 6.62 -9.50
C GLY A 157 -7.96 6.20 -10.67
N LYS A 158 -7.37 6.05 -11.85
CA LYS A 158 -8.05 5.59 -13.08
C LYS A 158 -7.70 4.14 -13.38
N TRP A 159 -7.80 3.29 -12.36
CA TRP A 159 -7.63 1.86 -12.50
C TRP A 159 -8.81 1.27 -13.26
N GLY A 160 -8.55 0.46 -14.30
CA GLY A 160 -9.59 -0.18 -15.11
C GLY A 160 -10.36 0.74 -16.08
N VAL A 161 -9.89 1.97 -16.35
CA VAL A 161 -10.51 2.95 -17.26
C VAL A 161 -9.64 3.28 -18.47
#